data_AF-A0A1G1TAW2-F1
#
_entry.id   AF-A0A1G1TAW2-F1
#
_cell.length_a   1.000
_cell.length_b   1.000
_cell.length_c   1.000
_cell.angle_alpha   90.00
_cell.angle_beta   90.00
_cell.angle_gamma   90.00
#
_symmetry.space_group_name_H-M   'P 1'
#
loop_
_entity.id
_entity.type
_entity.pdbx_description
1 polymer ?
#
loop_
_entity_poly.entity_id
_entity_poly.type
_entity_poly.pdbx_seq_one_letter_code
_entity_poly.pdbx_strand_id
1 'polypeptide(L)'
;MYRLGRERQASWRWGLVGAGLLVLSPRIFAEAFYNYKDMVFLSLFALGMLTLTRLLRRPTLGRALWHAAATAAAVDVRTMGVLLPLLTLGFGVLEMACRPVRRRQLARALALYVPVLMALVVLGWPYLWESPLAHFLAALRSFSQYAKPLKVFYWGEFVAIQALPWHYAPVWVLITTPVPYTVLFVVGVAALGRQAVRVGPGRWLRQMSARRDLLVLAWFFGPLVGVVVLHSAIYDGWRHLYFIYPAFVLLAVRGLRALVAMWRRIEAGPGRRG
;
A
#
# COMPACT_ATOMS: atom_id res chain seq x y z
N MET A 1 -7.26 -2.81 -8.52
CA MET A 1 -6.09 -2.41 -9.35
C MET A 1 -6.39 -1.51 -10.53
N TYR A 2 -7.19 -1.93 -11.51
CA TYR A 2 -7.45 -1.15 -12.73
C TYR A 2 -7.82 0.32 -12.46
N ARG A 3 -8.79 0.56 -11.55
CA ARG A 3 -9.24 1.91 -11.18
C ARG A 3 -8.13 2.75 -10.53
N LEU A 4 -7.33 2.17 -9.62
CA LEU A 4 -6.16 2.83 -9.02
C LEU A 4 -5.14 3.24 -10.08
N GLY A 5 -4.81 2.32 -10.99
CA GLY A 5 -3.88 2.58 -12.10
C GLY A 5 -4.39 3.67 -13.05
N ARG A 6 -5.67 3.60 -13.44
CA ARG A 6 -6.32 4.61 -14.30
C ARG A 6 -6.34 5.99 -13.65
N GLU A 7 -6.71 6.08 -12.38
CA GLU A 7 -6.78 7.35 -11.65
C GLU A 7 -5.39 7.99 -11.43
N ARG A 8 -4.34 7.17 -11.28
CA ARG A 8 -2.96 7.63 -11.10
C ARG A 8 -2.29 8.01 -12.40
N GLN A 9 -2.46 7.21 -13.46
CA GLN A 9 -1.77 7.39 -14.73
C GLN A 9 -2.56 8.22 -15.75
N ALA A 10 -3.81 8.59 -15.43
CA ALA A 10 -4.73 9.33 -16.30
C ALA A 10 -4.99 8.64 -17.66
N SER A 11 -4.85 7.32 -17.73
CA SER A 11 -5.09 6.53 -18.94
C SER A 11 -5.64 5.15 -18.58
N TRP A 12 -6.62 4.68 -19.35
CA TRP A 12 -7.19 3.34 -19.18
C TRP A 12 -6.17 2.24 -19.53
N ARG A 13 -5.31 2.47 -20.53
CA ARG A 13 -4.28 1.51 -20.98
C ARG A 13 -3.33 1.14 -19.85
N TRP A 14 -2.79 2.15 -19.16
CA TRP A 14 -1.91 1.93 -18.00
C TRP A 14 -2.64 1.30 -16.80
N GLY A 15 -3.94 1.55 -16.67
CA GLY A 15 -4.79 0.85 -15.70
C GLY A 15 -4.89 -0.65 -15.99
N LEU A 16 -5.10 -1.03 -17.26
CA LEU A 16 -5.16 -2.42 -17.69
C LEU A 16 -3.81 -3.11 -17.53
N VAL A 17 -2.72 -2.46 -17.93
CA VAL A 17 -1.36 -2.99 -17.70
C VAL A 17 -1.15 -3.30 -16.22
N GLY A 18 -1.50 -2.38 -15.32
CA GLY A 18 -1.36 -2.64 -13.88
C GLY A 18 -2.26 -3.77 -13.35
N ALA A 19 -3.43 -4.00 -13.94
CA ALA A 19 -4.27 -5.14 -13.58
C ALA A 19 -3.69 -6.45 -14.13
N GLY A 20 -3.23 -6.45 -15.39
CA GLY A 20 -2.58 -7.57 -16.04
C GLY A 20 -1.31 -8.00 -15.32
N LEU A 21 -0.43 -7.07 -14.95
CA LEU A 21 0.79 -7.38 -14.18
C LEU A 21 0.48 -8.01 -12.82
N LEU A 22 -0.63 -7.65 -12.17
CA LEU A 22 -1.05 -8.28 -10.92
C LEU A 22 -1.50 -9.72 -11.16
N VAL A 23 -2.37 -9.94 -12.15
CA VAL A 23 -2.93 -11.27 -12.48
C VAL A 23 -1.86 -12.21 -13.03
N LEU A 24 -0.94 -11.71 -13.85
CA LEU A 24 0.17 -12.47 -14.44
C LEU A 24 1.35 -12.64 -13.47
N SER A 25 1.24 -12.20 -12.22
CA SER A 25 2.28 -12.45 -11.22
C SER A 25 2.19 -13.89 -10.74
N PRO A 26 3.19 -14.77 -10.99
CA PRO A 26 3.07 -16.20 -10.71
C PRO A 26 2.72 -16.50 -9.25
N ARG A 27 3.38 -15.80 -8.31
CA ARG A 27 3.18 -15.97 -6.87
C ARG A 27 1.75 -15.60 -6.45
N ILE A 28 1.28 -14.42 -6.85
CA ILE A 28 -0.05 -13.91 -6.47
C ILE A 28 -1.15 -14.70 -7.17
N PHE A 29 -0.93 -15.09 -8.42
CA PHE A 29 -1.86 -15.93 -9.16
C PHE A 29 -2.03 -17.29 -8.47
N ALA A 30 -0.93 -17.97 -8.14
CA ALA A 30 -0.98 -19.26 -7.45
C ALA A 30 -1.66 -19.17 -6.07
N GLU A 31 -1.30 -18.18 -5.26
CA GLU A 31 -1.86 -17.97 -3.92
C GLU A 31 -3.36 -17.66 -3.96
N ALA A 32 -3.88 -17.13 -5.06
CA ALA A 32 -5.31 -16.84 -5.19
C ALA A 32 -6.20 -18.10 -5.19
N PHE A 33 -5.65 -19.28 -5.44
CA PHE A 33 -6.41 -20.53 -5.49
C PHE A 33 -6.59 -21.21 -4.12
N TYR A 34 -5.72 -20.94 -3.15
CA TYR A 34 -5.74 -21.64 -1.85
C TYR A 34 -5.60 -20.72 -0.64
N ASN A 35 -5.03 -19.52 -0.78
CA ASN A 35 -4.83 -18.61 0.34
C ASN A 35 -6.03 -17.71 0.56
N TYR A 36 -6.97 -18.21 1.35
CA TYR A 36 -8.22 -17.54 1.68
C TYR A 36 -8.05 -16.27 2.53
N LYS A 37 -6.93 -16.09 3.23
CA LYS A 37 -6.74 -14.96 4.16
C LYS A 37 -5.96 -13.82 3.54
N ASP A 38 -4.77 -14.07 3.00
CA ASP A 38 -3.86 -13.00 2.57
C ASP A 38 -4.30 -12.38 1.23
N MET A 39 -4.91 -13.17 0.34
CA MET A 39 -5.41 -12.66 -0.94
C MET A 39 -6.67 -11.79 -0.78
N VAL A 40 -7.57 -12.21 0.12
CA VAL A 40 -8.74 -11.40 0.51
C VAL A 40 -8.27 -10.11 1.16
N PHE A 41 -7.30 -10.19 2.08
CA PHE A 41 -6.71 -9.02 2.70
C PHE A 41 -6.05 -8.07 1.69
N LEU A 42 -5.27 -8.58 0.72
CA LEU A 42 -4.69 -7.78 -0.38
C LEU A 42 -5.78 -7.02 -1.13
N SER A 43 -6.88 -7.70 -1.46
CA SER A 43 -7.99 -7.12 -2.23
C SER A 43 -8.72 -6.02 -1.45
N LEU A 44 -9.03 -6.27 -0.18
CA LEU A 44 -9.65 -5.30 0.72
C LEU A 44 -8.72 -4.11 1.00
N PHE A 45 -7.42 -4.36 1.16
CA PHE A 45 -6.42 -3.30 1.33
C PHE A 45 -6.35 -2.42 0.08
N ALA A 46 -6.32 -3.02 -1.12
CA ALA A 46 -6.35 -2.28 -2.37
C ALA A 46 -7.67 -1.48 -2.56
N LEU A 47 -8.80 -2.01 -2.07
CA LEU A 47 -10.07 -1.30 -2.03
C LEU A 47 -10.04 -0.13 -1.02
N GLY A 48 -9.45 -0.33 0.15
CA GLY A 48 -9.18 0.70 1.16
C GLY A 48 -8.34 1.84 0.58
N MET A 49 -7.28 1.51 -0.17
CA MET A 49 -6.46 2.50 -0.87
C MET A 49 -7.23 3.25 -1.96
N LEU A 50 -8.13 2.58 -2.70
CA LEU A 50 -8.98 3.23 -3.70
C LEU A 50 -10.01 4.17 -3.07
N THR A 51 -10.63 3.76 -1.96
CA THR A 51 -11.59 4.61 -1.25
C THR A 51 -10.87 5.79 -0.58
N LEU A 52 -9.65 5.58 -0.05
CA LEU A 52 -8.79 6.63 0.48
C LEU A 52 -8.43 7.68 -0.58
N THR A 53 -7.94 7.27 -1.76
CA THR A 53 -7.59 8.24 -2.82
C THR A 53 -8.80 9.05 -3.27
N ARG A 54 -10.00 8.46 -3.27
CA ARG A 54 -11.26 9.14 -3.57
C ARG A 54 -11.68 10.10 -2.47
N LEU A 55 -11.52 9.71 -1.20
CA LEU A 55 -11.79 10.54 -0.03
C LEU A 55 -10.88 11.79 -0.03
N LEU A 56 -9.56 11.59 -0.15
CA LEU A 56 -8.59 12.69 -0.22
C LEU A 56 -8.82 13.60 -1.45
N ARG A 57 -9.30 13.04 -2.57
CA ARG A 57 -9.60 13.84 -3.77
C ARG A 57 -10.84 14.69 -3.63
N ARG A 58 -11.94 14.18 -3.06
CA ARG A 58 -13.14 14.96 -2.75
C ARG A 58 -13.69 14.45 -1.42
N PRO A 59 -13.47 15.18 -0.31
CA PRO A 59 -13.94 14.74 1.00
C PRO A 59 -15.46 14.92 1.10
N THR A 60 -16.19 13.81 1.13
CA THR A 60 -17.64 13.79 1.37
C THR A 60 -17.94 12.75 2.43
N LEU A 61 -19.02 12.95 3.19
CA LEU A 61 -19.42 12.04 4.28
C LEU A 61 -19.67 10.62 3.75
N GLY A 62 -20.38 10.48 2.62
CA GLY A 62 -20.61 9.17 2.00
C GLY A 62 -19.31 8.45 1.58
N ARG A 63 -18.27 9.19 1.17
CA ARG A 63 -16.95 8.58 0.88
C ARG A 63 -16.22 8.18 2.15
N ALA A 64 -16.40 8.93 3.24
CA ALA A 64 -15.87 8.56 4.54
C ALA A 64 -16.50 7.27 5.06
N LEU A 65 -17.83 7.11 4.91
CA LEU A 65 -18.55 5.88 5.26
C LEU A 65 -18.04 4.67 4.45
N TRP A 66 -18.00 4.78 3.12
CA TRP A 66 -17.47 3.71 2.28
C TRP A 66 -16.00 3.38 2.57
N HIS A 67 -15.20 4.39 2.91
CA HIS A 67 -13.81 4.19 3.28
C HIS A 67 -13.68 3.53 4.66
N ALA A 68 -14.49 3.91 5.64
CA ALA A 68 -14.56 3.27 6.95
C ALA A 68 -14.96 1.80 6.81
N ALA A 69 -15.97 1.48 6.01
CA ALA A 69 -16.40 0.10 5.76
C ALA A 69 -15.32 -0.74 5.08
N ALA A 70 -14.66 -0.22 4.03
CA ALA A 70 -13.56 -0.92 3.38
C ALA A 70 -12.37 -1.14 4.33
N THR A 71 -12.12 -0.17 5.22
CA THR A 71 -11.02 -0.24 6.17
C THR A 71 -11.30 -1.21 7.32
N ALA A 72 -12.52 -1.18 7.86
CA ALA A 72 -12.97 -2.13 8.88
C ALA A 72 -12.87 -3.56 8.37
N ALA A 73 -13.42 -3.84 7.19
CA ALA A 73 -13.32 -5.16 6.56
C ALA A 73 -11.86 -5.63 6.40
N ALA A 74 -10.93 -4.73 6.05
CA ALA A 74 -9.51 -5.08 5.96
C ALA A 74 -8.89 -5.40 7.33
N VAL A 75 -9.22 -4.62 8.37
CA VAL A 75 -8.77 -4.84 9.76
C VAL A 75 -9.31 -6.16 10.31
N ASP A 76 -10.57 -6.48 10.05
CA ASP A 76 -11.25 -7.66 10.58
C ASP A 76 -10.71 -8.96 9.93
N VAL A 77 -10.34 -8.91 8.64
CA VAL A 77 -9.64 -10.04 7.99
C VAL A 77 -8.23 -10.20 8.53
N ARG A 78 -7.51 -9.10 8.75
CA ARG A 78 -6.14 -9.13 9.27
C ARG A 78 -5.80 -7.85 10.01
N THR A 79 -5.24 -7.99 11.21
CA THR A 79 -4.83 -6.88 12.09
C THR A 79 -3.88 -5.88 11.43
N MET A 80 -3.06 -6.31 10.47
CA MET A 80 -2.21 -5.43 9.63
C MET A 80 -3.01 -4.38 8.84
N GLY A 81 -4.33 -4.54 8.71
CA GLY A 81 -5.25 -3.53 8.18
C GLY A 81 -5.21 -2.22 8.97
N VAL A 82 -4.70 -2.22 10.21
CA VAL A 82 -4.46 -1.00 11.03
C VAL A 82 -3.56 0.03 10.33
N LEU A 83 -2.79 -0.39 9.32
CA LEU A 83 -2.06 0.55 8.49
C LEU A 83 -2.96 1.49 7.68
N LEU A 84 -4.15 1.04 7.24
CA LEU A 84 -5.08 1.91 6.49
C LEU A 84 -5.51 3.12 7.33
N PRO A 85 -5.99 2.98 8.58
CA PRO A 85 -6.25 4.14 9.45
C PRO A 85 -5.04 5.06 9.62
N LEU A 86 -3.84 4.51 9.80
CA LEU A 86 -2.61 5.31 9.92
C LEU A 86 -2.35 6.12 8.64
N LEU A 87 -2.46 5.50 7.46
CA LEU A 87 -2.33 6.18 6.19
C LEU A 87 -3.44 7.23 6.00
N THR A 88 -4.68 6.92 6.38
CA THR A 88 -5.83 7.82 6.25
C THR A 88 -5.67 9.08 7.10
N LEU A 89 -5.27 8.92 8.36
CA LEU A 89 -5.03 10.06 9.25
C LEU A 89 -3.79 10.85 8.83
N GLY A 90 -2.67 10.18 8.55
CA GLY A 90 -1.42 10.83 8.14
C GLY A 90 -1.58 11.63 6.83
N PHE A 91 -2.15 11.03 5.79
CA PHE A 91 -2.40 11.73 4.53
C PHE A 91 -3.59 12.69 4.61
N GLY A 92 -4.53 12.46 5.53
CA GLY A 92 -5.58 13.40 5.87
C GLY A 92 -5.01 14.71 6.40
N VAL A 93 -4.10 14.64 7.38
CA VAL A 93 -3.39 15.81 7.93
C VAL A 93 -2.54 16.48 6.85
N LEU A 94 -1.80 15.72 6.06
CA LEU A 94 -1.00 16.26 4.95
C LEU A 94 -1.87 17.02 3.93
N GLU A 95 -3.03 16.48 3.55
CA GLU A 95 -3.93 17.12 2.59
C GLU A 95 -4.60 18.36 3.21
N MET A 96 -4.91 18.36 4.51
CA MET A 96 -5.38 19.55 5.22
C MET A 96 -4.36 20.69 5.20
N ALA A 97 -3.06 20.37 5.38
CA ALA A 97 -1.97 21.35 5.31
C ALA A 97 -1.75 21.88 3.88
N CYS A 98 -1.81 20.98 2.89
CA CYS A 98 -1.56 21.34 1.49
C CYS A 98 -2.78 21.97 0.76
N ARG A 99 -4.00 21.83 1.30
CA ARG A 99 -5.24 22.33 0.71
C ARG A 99 -6.19 22.97 1.73
N PRO A 100 -5.93 24.21 2.15
CA PRO A 100 -6.73 24.89 3.17
C PRO A 100 -8.21 25.02 2.78
N VAL A 101 -8.51 25.21 1.48
CA VAL A 101 -9.90 25.36 0.97
C VAL A 101 -10.81 24.18 1.31
N ARG A 102 -10.26 22.97 1.43
CA ARG A 102 -11.03 21.75 1.73
C ARG A 102 -10.83 21.22 3.16
N ARG A 103 -10.09 21.96 3.99
CA ARG A 103 -9.74 21.56 5.36
C ARG A 103 -10.98 21.21 6.18
N ARG A 104 -12.00 22.06 6.16
CA ARG A 104 -13.25 21.85 6.92
C ARG A 104 -14.01 20.59 6.48
N GLN A 105 -14.08 20.34 5.17
CA GLN A 105 -14.74 19.16 4.62
C GLN A 105 -13.98 17.88 4.96
N LEU A 106 -12.66 17.91 4.86
CA LEU A 106 -11.80 16.78 5.20
C LEU A 106 -11.83 16.49 6.71
N ALA A 107 -11.76 17.51 7.56
CA ALA A 107 -11.88 17.35 9.01
C ALA A 107 -13.21 16.71 9.40
N ARG A 108 -14.33 17.17 8.82
CA ARG A 108 -15.67 16.54 9.03
C ARG A 108 -15.70 15.08 8.56
N ALA A 109 -15.11 14.81 7.40
CA ALA A 109 -15.05 13.45 6.86
C ALA A 109 -14.21 12.52 7.75
N LEU A 110 -13.07 12.98 8.28
CA LEU A 110 -12.23 12.23 9.21
C LEU A 110 -12.90 12.06 10.57
N ALA A 111 -13.59 13.10 11.07
CA ALA A 111 -14.35 13.04 12.32
C ALA A 111 -15.51 12.03 12.25
N LEU A 112 -16.12 11.83 11.07
CA LEU A 112 -17.09 10.75 10.85
C LEU A 112 -16.41 9.39 10.66
N TYR A 113 -15.29 9.35 9.95
CA TYR A 113 -14.56 8.11 9.64
C TYR A 113 -14.13 7.35 10.90
N VAL A 114 -13.53 8.03 11.88
CA VAL A 114 -12.99 7.38 13.09
C VAL A 114 -14.06 6.61 13.89
N PRO A 115 -15.18 7.21 14.33
CA PRO A 115 -16.21 6.48 15.09
C PRO A 115 -16.87 5.38 14.26
N VAL A 116 -17.12 5.60 12.97
CA VAL A 116 -17.73 4.58 12.10
C VAL A 116 -16.79 3.39 11.91
N LEU A 117 -15.48 3.66 11.72
CA LEU A 117 -14.48 2.60 11.67
C LEU A 117 -14.48 1.77 12.95
N MET A 118 -14.41 2.42 14.12
CA MET A 118 -14.39 1.71 15.40
C MET A 118 -15.64 0.84 15.58
N ALA A 119 -16.82 1.39 15.29
CA ALA A 119 -18.08 0.64 15.38
C ALA A 119 -18.09 -0.58 14.45
N LEU A 120 -17.64 -0.43 13.20
CA LEU A 120 -17.62 -1.53 12.24
C LEU A 120 -16.58 -2.60 12.58
N VAL A 121 -15.40 -2.21 13.08
CA VAL A 121 -14.37 -3.17 13.53
C VAL A 121 -14.86 -3.97 14.73
N VAL A 122 -15.49 -3.31 15.71
CA VAL A 122 -16.07 -4.03 16.86
C VAL A 122 -17.18 -4.96 16.40
N LEU A 123 -18.06 -4.51 15.51
CA LEU A 123 -19.13 -5.34 14.95
C LEU A 123 -18.59 -6.55 14.17
N GLY A 124 -17.56 -6.35 13.35
CA GLY A 124 -16.98 -7.38 12.48
C GLY A 124 -16.04 -8.36 13.19
N TRP A 125 -15.61 -8.04 14.41
CA TRP A 125 -14.66 -8.85 15.18
C TRP A 125 -15.23 -9.22 16.57
N PRO A 126 -15.91 -10.39 16.70
CA PRO A 126 -16.57 -10.81 17.93
C PRO A 126 -15.68 -10.84 19.17
N TYR A 127 -14.39 -11.10 18.99
CA TYR A 127 -13.40 -11.04 20.06
C TYR A 127 -13.37 -9.68 20.78
N LEU A 128 -13.76 -8.59 20.11
CA LEU A 128 -13.77 -7.24 20.68
C LEU A 128 -15.04 -6.93 21.50
N TRP A 129 -16.07 -7.78 21.52
CA TRP A 129 -17.36 -7.43 22.11
C TRP A 129 -17.33 -7.28 23.63
N GLU A 130 -16.57 -8.12 24.31
CA GLU A 130 -16.46 -8.09 25.78
C GLU A 130 -15.67 -6.87 26.28
N SER A 131 -14.54 -6.57 25.62
CA SER A 131 -13.69 -5.44 25.98
C SER A 131 -12.97 -4.89 24.74
N PRO A 132 -13.61 -3.99 23.97
CA PRO A 132 -13.10 -3.56 22.67
C PRO A 132 -11.68 -3.02 22.72
N LEU A 133 -11.40 -2.15 23.70
CA LEU A 133 -10.10 -1.49 23.81
C LEU A 133 -9.01 -2.45 24.30
N ALA A 134 -9.29 -3.23 25.35
CA ALA A 134 -8.32 -4.13 25.94
C ALA A 134 -7.96 -5.27 24.98
N HIS A 135 -8.96 -5.87 24.33
CA HIS A 135 -8.76 -6.96 23.38
C HIS A 135 -8.08 -6.50 22.09
N PHE A 136 -8.38 -5.29 21.61
CA PHE A 136 -7.66 -4.72 20.46
C PHE A 136 -6.17 -4.48 20.79
N LEU A 137 -5.87 -3.89 21.95
CA LEU A 137 -4.49 -3.69 22.40
C LEU A 137 -3.76 -5.01 22.64
N ALA A 138 -4.44 -6.01 23.21
CA ALA A 138 -3.89 -7.36 23.37
C ALA A 138 -3.57 -8.01 22.02
N ALA A 139 -4.46 -7.86 21.02
CA ALA A 139 -4.24 -8.38 19.67
C ALA A 139 -3.08 -7.69 18.94
N LEU A 140 -2.84 -6.39 19.18
CA LEU A 140 -1.68 -5.70 18.64
C LEU A 140 -0.37 -6.15 19.32
N ARG A 141 -0.38 -6.39 20.64
CA ARG A 141 0.80 -6.86 21.39
C ARG A 141 1.15 -8.31 21.07
N SER A 142 0.15 -9.18 20.90
CA SER A 142 0.40 -10.58 20.53
C SER A 142 1.04 -10.73 19.15
N PHE A 143 0.87 -9.74 18.27
CA PHE A 143 1.51 -9.72 16.95
C PHE A 143 3.01 -9.39 17.02
N SER A 144 3.43 -8.47 17.91
CA SER A 144 4.85 -8.17 18.11
C SER A 144 5.57 -9.25 18.92
N GLN A 145 4.85 -9.97 19.77
CA GLN A 145 5.37 -11.02 20.64
C GLN A 145 4.80 -12.40 20.27
N TYR A 146 4.78 -12.75 18.98
CA TYR A 146 4.26 -14.05 18.58
C TYR A 146 5.11 -15.16 19.22
N ALA A 147 4.56 -15.76 20.28
CA ALA A 147 5.30 -16.56 21.27
C ALA A 147 5.64 -17.98 20.80
N LYS A 148 5.19 -18.39 19.61
CA LYS A 148 5.49 -19.73 19.11
C LYS A 148 6.94 -19.77 18.57
N PRO A 149 7.75 -20.75 18.97
CA PRO A 149 9.12 -20.93 18.46
C PRO A 149 9.06 -21.56 17.06
N LEU A 150 8.55 -20.82 16.08
CA LEU A 150 8.65 -21.21 14.68
C LEU A 150 10.04 -20.86 14.16
N LYS A 151 10.60 -21.77 13.37
CA LYS A 151 11.80 -21.53 12.59
C LYS A 151 11.45 -21.57 11.11
N VAL A 152 12.12 -20.74 10.33
CA VAL A 152 12.03 -20.73 8.87
C VAL A 152 13.38 -21.06 8.28
N PHE A 153 13.37 -21.75 7.15
CA PHE A 153 14.59 -22.04 6.42
C PHE A 153 15.01 -20.81 5.62
N TYR A 154 16.15 -20.24 5.97
CA TYR A 154 16.70 -19.05 5.33
C TYR A 154 18.22 -19.18 5.22
N TRP A 155 18.75 -19.00 4.01
CA TRP A 155 20.20 -19.04 3.73
C TRP A 155 20.90 -20.32 4.21
N GLY A 156 20.24 -21.48 4.08
CA GLY A 156 20.81 -22.77 4.46
C GLY A 156 20.61 -23.16 5.93
N GLU A 157 20.04 -22.28 6.75
CA GLU A 157 19.85 -22.51 8.18
C GLU A 157 18.40 -22.31 8.63
N PHE A 158 18.03 -22.96 9.74
CA PHE A 158 16.73 -22.75 10.39
C PHE A 158 16.83 -21.59 11.38
N VAL A 159 16.35 -20.43 10.95
CA VAL A 159 16.36 -19.18 11.74
C VAL A 159 15.02 -19.02 12.46
N ALA A 160 15.05 -18.64 13.74
CA ALA A 160 13.84 -18.34 14.49
C ALA A 160 13.12 -17.10 13.92
N ILE A 161 11.79 -17.10 13.86
CA ILE A 161 11.00 -15.99 13.29
C ILE A 161 11.21 -14.66 14.04
N GLN A 162 11.65 -14.72 15.30
CA GLN A 162 11.98 -13.56 16.13
C GLN A 162 13.39 -13.01 15.85
N ALA A 163 14.28 -13.81 15.26
CA ALA A 163 15.67 -13.45 14.95
C ALA A 163 15.88 -13.21 13.45
N LEU A 164 14.79 -12.95 12.70
CA LEU A 164 14.88 -12.77 11.27
C LEU A 164 15.61 -11.48 10.93
N PRO A 165 16.57 -11.53 9.99
CA PRO A 165 17.30 -10.34 9.63
C PRO A 165 16.44 -9.40 8.79
N TRP A 166 16.74 -8.10 8.84
CA TRP A 166 15.95 -7.05 8.17
C TRP A 166 15.77 -7.28 6.66
N HIS A 167 16.72 -7.96 6.02
CA HIS A 167 16.73 -8.22 4.58
C HIS A 167 15.88 -9.43 4.18
N TYR A 168 15.35 -10.21 5.12
CA TYR A 168 14.52 -11.38 4.83
C TYR A 168 13.33 -11.05 3.91
N ALA A 169 12.49 -10.08 4.29
CA ALA A 169 11.32 -9.70 3.49
C ALA A 169 11.69 -9.10 2.11
N PRO A 170 12.63 -8.14 2.01
CA PRO A 170 13.10 -7.64 0.72
C PRO A 170 13.66 -8.73 -0.20
N VAL A 171 14.47 -9.65 0.34
CA VAL A 171 15.03 -10.76 -0.45
C VAL A 171 13.94 -11.68 -0.95
N TRP A 172 12.97 -12.06 -0.10
CA TRP A 172 11.85 -12.89 -0.52
C TRP A 172 10.99 -12.24 -1.60
N VAL A 173 10.72 -10.93 -1.50
CA VAL A 173 10.06 -10.19 -2.58
C VAL A 173 10.88 -10.28 -3.86
N LEU A 174 12.19 -10.02 -3.79
CA LEU A 174 13.06 -9.98 -4.97
C LEU A 174 13.16 -11.33 -5.70
N ILE A 175 13.35 -12.43 -4.97
CA ILE A 175 13.53 -13.76 -5.56
C ILE A 175 12.22 -14.39 -6.06
N THR A 176 11.07 -13.96 -5.54
CA THR A 176 9.75 -14.49 -5.93
C THR A 176 8.96 -13.58 -6.87
N THR A 177 9.51 -12.42 -7.23
CA THR A 177 8.91 -11.52 -8.22
C THR A 177 9.67 -11.60 -9.55
N PRO A 178 8.97 -11.61 -10.70
CA PRO A 178 9.64 -11.63 -12.00
C PRO A 178 10.62 -10.47 -12.17
N VAL A 179 11.85 -10.77 -12.63
CA VAL A 179 12.93 -9.78 -12.83
C VAL A 179 12.46 -8.54 -13.62
N PRO A 180 11.70 -8.66 -14.73
CA PRO A 180 11.21 -7.48 -15.45
C PRO A 180 10.38 -6.54 -14.56
N TYR A 181 9.58 -7.07 -13.64
CA TYR A 181 8.72 -6.24 -12.79
C TYR A 181 9.55 -5.49 -11.76
N THR A 182 10.58 -6.15 -11.22
CA THR A 182 11.54 -5.55 -10.29
C THR A 182 12.34 -4.43 -10.96
N VAL A 183 12.84 -4.65 -12.17
CA VAL A 183 13.55 -3.60 -12.94
C VAL A 183 12.62 -2.40 -13.18
N LEU A 184 11.39 -2.65 -13.61
CA LEU A 184 10.40 -1.60 -13.82
C LEU A 184 10.05 -0.87 -12.52
N PHE A 185 9.94 -1.57 -11.40
CA PHE A 185 9.71 -0.99 -10.08
C PHE A 185 10.85 -0.04 -9.70
N VAL A 186 12.11 -0.48 -9.82
CA VAL A 186 13.30 0.33 -9.51
C VAL A 186 13.34 1.59 -10.38
N VAL A 187 13.10 1.45 -11.69
CA VAL A 187 13.02 2.60 -12.61
C VAL A 187 11.89 3.55 -12.21
N GLY A 188 10.74 3.02 -11.77
CA GLY A 188 9.59 3.80 -11.31
C GLY A 188 9.90 4.63 -10.06
N VAL A 189 10.52 4.01 -9.06
CA VAL A 189 10.95 4.68 -7.81
C VAL A 189 12.03 5.73 -8.13
N ALA A 190 13.04 5.38 -8.93
CA ALA A 190 14.09 6.30 -9.34
C ALA A 190 13.54 7.51 -10.11
N ALA A 191 12.56 7.31 -11.00
CA ALA A 191 11.91 8.40 -11.72
C ALA A 191 11.17 9.37 -10.79
N LEU A 192 10.51 8.85 -9.73
CA LEU A 192 9.86 9.68 -8.71
C LEU A 192 10.89 10.45 -7.87
N GLY A 193 11.96 9.79 -7.44
CA GLY A 193 13.04 10.43 -6.68
C GLY A 193 13.70 11.56 -7.47
N ARG A 194 14.05 11.32 -8.75
CA ARG A 194 14.59 12.35 -9.65
C ARG A 194 13.63 13.52 -9.82
N GLN A 195 12.33 13.25 -9.94
CA GLN A 195 11.32 14.31 -10.05
C GLN A 195 11.23 15.16 -8.78
N ALA A 196 11.24 14.53 -7.59
CA ALA A 196 11.20 15.21 -6.31
C ALA A 196 12.43 16.10 -6.08
N VAL A 197 13.62 15.59 -6.41
CA VAL A 197 14.89 16.35 -6.31
C VAL A 197 14.89 17.54 -7.27
N ARG A 198 14.50 17.34 -8.54
CA ARG A 198 14.49 18.41 -9.56
C ARG A 198 13.53 19.56 -9.24
N VAL A 199 12.36 19.25 -8.68
CA VAL A 199 11.33 20.25 -8.36
C VAL A 199 11.57 20.88 -6.98
N GLY A 200 12.29 20.18 -6.11
CA GLY A 200 12.43 20.48 -4.69
C GLY A 200 11.26 19.88 -3.88
N PRO A 201 11.53 19.25 -2.71
CA PRO A 201 10.55 18.45 -1.98
C PRO A 201 9.30 19.23 -1.56
N GLY A 202 9.47 20.47 -1.09
CA GLY A 202 8.34 21.33 -0.69
C GLY A 202 7.41 21.69 -1.85
N ARG A 203 7.96 22.02 -3.02
CA ARG A 203 7.18 22.31 -4.24
C ARG A 203 6.56 21.04 -4.82
N TRP A 204 7.26 19.92 -4.73
CA TRP A 204 6.77 18.62 -5.15
C TRP A 204 5.52 18.24 -4.35
N LEU A 205 5.56 18.32 -3.01
CA LEU A 205 4.41 17.97 -2.14
C LEU A 205 3.17 18.86 -2.34
N ARG A 206 3.32 20.07 -2.89
CA ARG A 206 2.15 20.91 -3.27
C ARG A 206 1.37 20.32 -4.45
N GLN A 207 2.00 19.48 -5.27
CA GLN A 207 1.35 18.81 -6.40
C GLN A 207 0.48 17.63 -5.92
N MET A 208 -0.75 17.56 -6.44
CA MET A 208 -1.68 16.48 -6.10
C MET A 208 -1.18 15.09 -6.54
N SER A 209 -0.52 15.04 -7.70
CA SER A 209 0.10 13.81 -8.22
C SER A 209 1.20 13.31 -7.29
N ALA A 210 2.07 14.21 -6.83
CA ALA A 210 3.16 13.90 -5.91
C ALA A 210 2.66 13.32 -4.58
N ARG A 211 1.62 13.88 -3.97
CA ARG A 211 1.05 13.33 -2.73
C ARG A 211 0.46 11.93 -2.91
N ARG A 212 -0.12 11.64 -4.08
CA ARG A 212 -0.57 10.28 -4.42
C ARG A 212 0.60 9.33 -4.65
N ASP A 213 1.67 9.80 -5.27
CA ASP A 213 2.89 9.01 -5.44
C ASP A 213 3.54 8.72 -4.07
N LEU A 214 3.57 9.70 -3.17
CA LEU A 214 4.01 9.52 -1.79
C LEU A 214 3.13 8.52 -1.03
N LEU A 215 1.81 8.54 -1.24
CA LEU A 215 0.89 7.54 -0.65
C LEU A 215 1.21 6.12 -1.12
N VAL A 216 1.51 5.92 -2.40
CA VAL A 216 1.91 4.60 -2.93
C VAL A 216 3.28 4.18 -2.39
N LEU A 217 4.23 5.12 -2.27
CA LEU A 217 5.53 4.86 -1.65
C LEU A 217 5.36 4.47 -0.18
N ALA A 218 4.53 5.20 0.58
CA ALA A 218 4.24 4.90 1.99
C ALA A 218 3.52 3.56 2.15
N TRP A 219 2.61 3.21 1.23
CA TRP A 219 1.96 1.90 1.21
C TRP A 219 2.97 0.76 0.96
N PHE A 220 3.93 0.94 0.06
CA PHE A 220 4.94 -0.09 -0.20
C PHE A 220 5.99 -0.18 0.92
N PHE A 221 6.65 0.93 1.24
CA PHE A 221 7.79 0.97 2.16
C PHE A 221 7.38 1.00 3.63
N GLY A 222 6.23 1.59 3.97
CA GLY A 222 5.77 1.71 5.37
C GLY A 222 5.69 0.37 6.09
N PRO A 223 5.05 -0.67 5.52
CA PRO A 223 5.05 -2.03 6.06
C PRO A 223 6.44 -2.62 6.23
N LEU A 224 7.32 -2.46 5.24
CA LEU A 224 8.68 -3.01 5.27
C LEU A 224 9.49 -2.37 6.40
N VAL A 225 9.41 -1.05 6.54
CA VAL A 225 10.05 -0.32 7.65
C VAL A 225 9.43 -0.75 8.99
N GLY A 226 8.10 -0.86 9.05
CA GLY A 226 7.39 -1.28 10.26
C GLY A 226 7.82 -2.67 10.75
N VAL A 227 8.00 -3.62 9.83
CA VAL A 227 8.50 -4.96 10.16
C VAL A 227 9.89 -4.92 10.77
N VAL A 228 10.79 -4.13 10.18
CA VAL A 228 12.18 -4.01 10.66
C VAL A 228 12.23 -3.31 12.02
N VAL A 229 11.50 -2.20 12.18
CA VAL A 229 11.51 -1.39 13.42
C VAL A 229 10.82 -2.13 14.57
N LEU A 230 9.68 -2.77 14.30
CA LEU A 230 8.89 -3.46 15.32
C LEU A 230 9.34 -4.91 15.56
N HIS A 231 10.40 -5.37 14.87
CA HIS A 231 10.86 -6.76 14.91
C HIS A 231 9.70 -7.75 14.74
N SER A 232 8.79 -7.43 13.82
CA SER A 232 7.55 -8.20 13.66
C SER A 232 7.86 -9.59 13.11
N ALA A 233 7.33 -10.61 13.78
CA ALA A 233 7.46 -11.98 13.34
C ALA A 233 6.78 -12.19 11.97
N ILE A 234 7.58 -12.56 10.96
CA ILE A 234 7.10 -12.99 9.65
C ILE A 234 7.54 -14.44 9.43
N TYR A 235 6.70 -15.23 8.77
CA TYR A 235 7.03 -16.59 8.38
C TYR A 235 6.41 -16.92 7.01
N ASP A 236 6.82 -18.06 6.46
CA ASP A 236 6.44 -18.58 5.13
C ASP A 236 6.70 -17.56 4.00
N GLY A 237 7.94 -17.05 3.95
CA GLY A 237 8.34 -15.99 3.03
C GLY A 237 7.73 -14.65 3.40
N TRP A 238 6.99 -14.02 2.47
CA TRP A 238 6.46 -12.67 2.63
C TRP A 238 4.92 -12.60 2.53
N ARG A 239 4.22 -13.71 2.80
CA ARG A 239 2.75 -13.80 2.72
C ARG A 239 2.01 -12.72 3.51
N HIS A 240 2.56 -12.38 4.67
CA HIS A 240 2.06 -11.34 5.56
C HIS A 240 2.07 -9.95 4.91
N LEU A 241 2.89 -9.77 3.88
CA LEU A 241 3.13 -8.53 3.17
C LEU A 241 2.53 -8.50 1.76
N TYR A 242 1.76 -9.51 1.33
CA TYR A 242 1.17 -9.52 -0.02
C TYR A 242 0.33 -8.27 -0.34
N PHE A 243 -0.28 -7.65 0.68
CA PHE A 243 -1.04 -6.41 0.52
C PHE A 243 -0.21 -5.21 0.02
N ILE A 244 1.13 -5.26 0.06
CA ILE A 244 2.01 -4.21 -0.52
C ILE A 244 2.23 -4.39 -2.02
N TYR A 245 1.96 -5.59 -2.56
CA TYR A 245 2.25 -5.92 -3.96
C TYR A 245 1.46 -5.08 -4.97
N PRO A 246 0.18 -4.72 -4.74
CA PRO A 246 -0.49 -3.69 -5.52
C PRO A 246 0.31 -2.37 -5.65
N ALA A 247 0.94 -1.89 -4.58
CA ALA A 247 1.78 -0.69 -4.62
C ALA A 247 3.04 -0.89 -5.47
N PHE A 248 3.68 -2.06 -5.33
CA PHE A 248 4.81 -2.48 -6.17
C PHE A 248 4.44 -2.44 -7.65
N VAL A 249 3.32 -3.07 -8.04
CA VAL A 249 2.84 -3.08 -9.43
C VAL A 249 2.53 -1.68 -9.93
N LEU A 250 1.91 -0.83 -9.11
CA LEU A 250 1.64 0.56 -9.49
C LEU A 250 2.95 1.33 -9.77
N LEU A 251 4.00 1.11 -8.97
CA LEU A 251 5.33 1.70 -9.18
C LEU A 251 6.02 1.12 -10.43
N ALA A 252 5.89 -0.18 -10.68
CA ALA A 252 6.39 -0.80 -11.92
C ALA A 252 5.72 -0.20 -13.18
N VAL A 253 4.41 0.00 -13.18
CA VAL A 253 3.70 0.67 -14.29
C VAL A 253 4.23 2.09 -14.51
N ARG A 254 4.59 2.81 -13.44
CA ARG A 254 5.19 4.14 -13.54
C ARG A 254 6.57 4.09 -14.19
N GLY A 255 7.38 3.09 -13.88
CA GLY A 255 8.67 2.84 -14.52
C GLY A 255 8.51 2.51 -16.00
N LEU A 256 7.59 1.62 -16.36
CA LEU A 256 7.30 1.29 -17.75
C LEU A 256 6.88 2.52 -18.55
N ARG A 257 5.99 3.34 -17.98
CA ARG A 257 5.60 4.62 -18.61
C ARG A 257 6.79 5.57 -18.78
N ALA A 258 7.73 5.61 -17.84
CA ALA A 258 8.93 6.44 -17.94
C ALA A 258 9.86 5.96 -19.07
N LEU A 259 10.04 4.64 -19.22
CA LEU A 259 10.81 4.06 -20.33
C LEU A 259 10.16 4.34 -21.68
N VAL A 260 8.84 4.12 -21.81
CA VAL A 260 8.11 4.42 -23.05
C VAL A 260 8.19 5.91 -23.41
N ALA A 261 8.12 6.80 -22.42
CA ALA A 261 8.28 8.23 -22.65
C ALA A 261 9.71 8.61 -23.08
N MET A 262 10.73 7.89 -22.58
CA MET A 262 12.12 8.07 -22.97
C MET A 262 12.36 7.58 -24.40
N TRP A 263 11.88 6.39 -24.72
CA TRP A 263 11.95 5.79 -26.05
C TRP A 263 11.37 6.72 -27.13
N ARG A 264 10.15 7.23 -26.90
CA ARG A 264 9.50 8.18 -27.84
C ARG A 264 10.26 9.49 -28.03
N ARG A 265 11.04 9.94 -27.03
CA ARG A 265 11.87 11.15 -27.17
C ARG A 265 13.11 10.89 -28.02
N ILE A 266 13.66 9.68 -27.94
CA ILE A 266 14.80 9.26 -28.75
C ILE A 266 14.36 9.12 -30.21
N GLU A 267 13.22 8.45 -30.47
CA GLU A 267 12.64 8.31 -31.81
C GLU A 267 12.25 9.65 -32.45
N ALA A 268 11.84 10.64 -31.66
CA ALA A 268 11.41 11.93 -32.19
C ALA A 268 12.55 12.78 -32.78
N GLY A 269 13.82 12.50 -32.45
CA GLY A 269 15.01 13.19 -32.93
C GLY A 269 15.06 14.71 -32.64
N PRO A 270 16.22 15.37 -32.80
CA PRO A 270 16.32 16.83 -32.69
C PRO A 270 15.65 17.61 -33.85
N GLY A 271 15.34 16.94 -34.97
CA GLY A 271 15.06 17.57 -36.27
C GLY A 271 13.61 17.93 -36.60
N ARG A 272 12.69 18.02 -35.63
CA ARG A 272 11.28 18.42 -35.87
C ARG A 272 10.85 19.70 -35.15
N ARG A 273 11.82 20.56 -34.85
CA ARG A 273 11.60 21.95 -34.42
C ARG A 273 12.35 22.88 -35.37
N GLY A 274 11.90 22.92 -36.61
CA GLY A 274 12.19 23.97 -37.58
C GLY A 274 10.86 24.59 -37.97
#